data_AF-A0AAF0Y5N3-F1
#
_entry.id   AF-A0AAF0Y5N3-F1
#
_cell.length_a   1.000
_cell.length_b   1.000
_cell.length_c   1.000
_cell.angle_alpha   90.00
_cell.angle_beta   90.00
_cell.angle_gamma   90.00
#
_symmetry.space_group_name_H-M   'P 1'
#
loop_
_entity.id
_entity.type
_entity.pdbx_description
1 polymer ?
#
loop_
_entity_poly.entity_id
_entity_poly.type
_entity_poly.pdbx_seq_one_letter_code
_entity_poly.pdbx_strand_id
1 'polypeptide(L)'
;MTSTAAVAPTSLGRRVLAAYLRQLSTRPLRTKMITSTVLFSIGDSIAQFGIEGRRLGADGSEVDQAGDPIEAWDPQRAARLAFYGGFIFAPLAHNWLGFIEKIKYPSKIRTLATRLAVDQFLWGPFIVCMFWGCNGILEGKSIPEVKQKVEMAFLPVYMRSMCVFGPTAAINFTLIPPQHRLTVAQIVGLGWNTYLSYLNHVNNKRMAEANAALTSAQALEAGEKALAPDLPALSSAEVEAAEAAIGELRKRREKIRGEEGGGATGAGTRMGVA
;
A
#
# COMPACT_ATOMS: atom_id res chain seq x y z
N MET A 1 4.74 -65.05 -13.76
CA MET A 1 4.54 -63.87 -14.63
C MET A 1 4.34 -62.65 -13.73
N THR A 2 5.43 -61.95 -13.41
CA THR A 2 5.41 -60.75 -12.57
C THR A 2 5.31 -59.53 -13.47
N SER A 3 4.14 -58.89 -13.47
CA SER A 3 3.88 -57.63 -14.19
C SER A 3 4.55 -56.48 -13.44
N THR A 4 5.69 -56.01 -13.94
CA THR A 4 6.29 -54.73 -13.55
C THR A 4 5.50 -53.61 -14.22
N ALA A 5 4.59 -52.99 -13.47
CA ALA A 5 3.89 -51.79 -13.90
C ALA A 5 4.89 -50.63 -14.04
N ALA A 6 5.07 -50.12 -15.26
CA ALA A 6 5.87 -48.95 -15.54
C ALA A 6 5.26 -47.71 -14.88
N VAL A 7 5.98 -47.10 -13.95
CA VAL A 7 5.60 -45.83 -13.32
C VAL A 7 5.69 -44.74 -14.39
N ALA A 8 4.55 -44.17 -14.77
CA ALA A 8 4.48 -43.11 -15.77
C ALA A 8 5.36 -41.90 -15.37
N PRO A 9 6.09 -41.27 -16.32
CA PRO A 9 6.93 -40.13 -16.03
C PRO A 9 6.08 -38.97 -15.49
N THR A 10 6.39 -38.53 -14.28
CA THR A 10 5.73 -37.37 -13.67
C THR A 10 6.04 -36.11 -14.48
N SER A 11 5.01 -35.31 -14.78
CA SER A 11 5.18 -34.05 -15.51
C SER A 11 6.16 -33.12 -14.77
N LEU A 12 6.86 -32.24 -15.51
CA LEU A 12 7.81 -31.29 -14.95
C LEU A 12 7.18 -30.48 -13.79
N GLY A 13 5.94 -30.03 -13.96
CA GLY A 13 5.19 -29.32 -12.91
C GLY A 13 4.97 -30.14 -11.64
N ARG A 14 4.67 -31.45 -11.75
CA ARG A 14 4.55 -32.33 -10.58
C ARG A 14 5.90 -32.53 -9.88
N ARG A 15 7.00 -32.61 -10.63
CA ARG A 15 8.36 -32.72 -10.06
C ARG A 15 8.77 -31.45 -9.32
N VAL A 16 8.51 -30.27 -9.90
CA VAL A 16 8.76 -28.97 -9.27
C VAL A 16 7.91 -28.81 -8.00
N LEU A 17 6.61 -29.13 -8.07
CA LEU A 17 5.72 -29.08 -6.92
C LEU A 17 6.18 -30.05 -5.81
N ALA A 18 6.54 -31.28 -6.15
CA ALA A 18 7.05 -32.25 -5.18
C ALA A 18 8.36 -31.79 -4.54
N ALA A 19 9.28 -31.20 -5.31
CA ALA A 19 10.51 -30.62 -4.79
C ALA A 19 10.24 -29.42 -3.87
N TYR A 20 9.30 -28.54 -4.23
CA TYR A 20 8.86 -27.43 -3.40
C TYR A 20 8.27 -27.91 -2.07
N LEU A 21 7.32 -28.85 -2.10
CA LEU A 21 6.68 -29.41 -0.91
C LEU A 21 7.71 -30.12 0.00
N ARG A 22 8.69 -30.81 -0.59
CA ARG A 22 9.80 -31.42 0.15
C ARG A 22 10.69 -30.38 0.82
N GLN A 23 10.99 -29.26 0.15
CA GLN A 23 11.77 -28.17 0.78
C GLN A 23 10.96 -27.47 1.87
N LEU A 24 9.66 -27.30 1.66
CA LEU A 24 8.75 -26.72 2.65
C LEU A 24 8.66 -27.58 3.92
N SER A 25 8.73 -28.91 3.81
CA SER A 25 8.75 -29.80 4.98
C SER A 25 10.11 -29.90 5.66
N THR A 26 11.20 -29.96 4.88
CA THR A 26 12.56 -30.18 5.42
C THR A 26 13.23 -28.90 5.92
N ARG A 27 12.98 -27.76 5.27
CA ARG A 27 13.54 -26.44 5.63
C ARG A 27 12.45 -25.35 5.48
N PRO A 28 11.44 -25.35 6.37
CA PRO A 28 10.24 -24.53 6.21
C PRO A 28 10.54 -23.03 6.22
N LEU A 29 11.40 -22.55 7.12
CA LEU A 29 11.72 -21.12 7.22
C LEU A 29 12.39 -20.62 5.94
N ARG A 30 13.50 -21.25 5.53
CA ARG A 30 14.25 -20.88 4.32
C ARG A 30 13.35 -20.88 3.08
N THR A 31 12.52 -21.91 2.92
CA THR A 31 11.61 -22.01 1.78
C THR A 31 10.59 -20.87 1.78
N LYS A 32 9.98 -20.56 2.93
CA LYS A 32 9.05 -19.43 3.07
C LYS A 32 9.71 -18.08 2.78
N MET A 33 10.95 -17.87 3.23
CA MET A 33 11.71 -16.65 2.94
C MET A 33 11.96 -16.47 1.44
N ILE A 34 12.42 -17.52 0.75
CA ILE A 34 12.66 -17.47 -0.70
C ILE A 34 11.34 -17.25 -1.44
N THR A 35 10.30 -18.02 -1.13
CA THR A 35 8.97 -17.86 -1.75
C THR A 35 8.43 -16.45 -1.55
N SER A 36 8.55 -15.90 -0.34
CA SER A 36 8.06 -14.55 -0.06
C SER A 36 8.86 -13.50 -0.82
N THR A 37 10.19 -13.61 -0.88
CA THR A 37 11.04 -12.73 -1.69
C THR A 37 10.55 -12.69 -3.13
N VAL A 38 10.36 -13.86 -3.74
CA VAL A 38 9.88 -13.99 -5.13
C VAL A 38 8.49 -13.37 -5.31
N LEU A 39 7.55 -13.63 -4.40
CA LEU A 39 6.19 -13.09 -4.50
C LEU A 39 6.13 -11.57 -4.34
N PHE A 40 6.94 -10.99 -3.44
CA PHE A 40 7.04 -9.53 -3.31
C PHE A 40 7.68 -8.92 -4.55
N SER A 41 8.72 -9.52 -5.11
CA SER A 41 9.34 -9.05 -6.37
C SER A 41 8.40 -9.12 -7.56
N ILE A 42 7.62 -10.22 -7.70
CA ILE A 42 6.63 -10.33 -8.78
C ILE A 42 5.50 -9.33 -8.56
N GLY A 43 4.98 -9.21 -7.34
CA GLY A 43 3.91 -8.26 -7.03
C GLY A 43 4.33 -6.82 -7.33
N ASP A 44 5.56 -6.45 -6.96
CA ASP A 44 6.13 -5.15 -7.29
C ASP A 44 6.33 -4.96 -8.79
N SER A 45 6.77 -6.00 -9.52
CA SER A 45 6.90 -5.94 -10.98
C SER A 45 5.54 -5.69 -11.65
N ILE A 46 4.47 -6.35 -11.17
CA ILE A 46 3.11 -6.12 -11.66
C ILE A 46 2.68 -4.67 -11.36
N ALA A 47 2.99 -4.14 -10.18
CA ALA A 47 2.65 -2.76 -9.83
C ALA A 47 3.38 -1.76 -10.74
N GLN A 48 4.70 -1.92 -10.88
CA GLN A 48 5.55 -1.01 -11.65
C GLN A 48 5.27 -1.05 -13.16
N PHE A 49 5.25 -2.24 -13.76
CA PHE A 49 5.08 -2.37 -15.21
C PHE A 49 3.62 -2.42 -15.65
N GLY A 50 2.75 -3.08 -14.87
CA GLY A 50 1.37 -3.34 -15.26
C GLY A 50 0.38 -2.25 -14.84
N ILE A 51 0.56 -1.65 -13.66
CA ILE A 51 -0.36 -0.63 -13.12
C ILE A 51 0.17 0.77 -13.38
N GLU A 52 1.43 1.02 -13.04
CA GLU A 52 2.08 2.33 -13.20
C GLU A 52 2.62 2.57 -14.61
N GLY A 53 2.67 1.54 -15.47
CA GLY A 53 3.13 1.67 -16.84
C GLY A 53 4.61 2.04 -17.01
N ARG A 54 5.44 1.84 -15.97
CA ARG A 54 6.88 2.18 -15.99
C ARG A 54 7.61 1.42 -17.08
N ARG A 55 8.69 2.01 -17.59
CA ARG A 55 9.52 1.39 -18.63
C ARG A 55 10.99 1.39 -18.24
N LEU A 56 11.72 0.41 -18.78
CA LEU A 56 13.18 0.38 -18.68
C LEU A 56 13.75 1.49 -19.57
N GLY A 57 14.57 2.38 -18.99
CA GLY A 57 15.22 3.46 -19.72
C GLY A 57 14.33 4.69 -20.03
N ALA A 58 13.13 4.77 -19.48
CA ALA A 58 12.35 6.01 -19.54
C ALA A 58 13.06 7.14 -18.77
N ASP A 59 12.99 8.35 -19.31
CA ASP A 59 13.58 9.57 -18.74
C ASP A 59 12.52 10.61 -18.36
N GLY A 60 11.23 10.27 -18.48
CA GLY A 60 10.10 11.18 -18.27
C GLY A 60 9.78 12.08 -19.46
N SER A 61 10.44 11.91 -20.62
CA SER A 61 10.11 12.64 -21.85
C SER A 61 8.87 12.08 -22.55
N GLU A 62 8.63 10.77 -22.43
CA GLU A 62 7.42 10.13 -22.93
C GLU A 62 6.26 10.34 -21.95
N VAL A 63 5.07 10.62 -22.49
CA VAL A 63 3.83 10.73 -21.71
C VAL A 63 2.91 9.55 -22.00
N ASP A 64 2.14 9.17 -20.99
CA ASP A 64 1.13 8.12 -21.12
C ASP A 64 -0.16 8.64 -21.81
N GLN A 65 -1.20 7.80 -21.87
CA GLN A 65 -2.47 8.16 -22.50
C GLN A 65 -3.22 9.28 -21.75
N ALA A 66 -2.90 9.52 -20.48
CA ALA A 66 -3.47 10.60 -19.67
C ALA A 66 -2.64 11.90 -19.75
N GLY A 67 -1.47 11.86 -20.38
CA GLY A 67 -0.53 12.98 -20.47
C GLY A 67 0.45 13.05 -19.31
N ASP A 68 0.49 12.04 -18.44
CA ASP A 68 1.44 11.98 -17.32
C ASP A 68 2.80 11.42 -17.79
N PRO A 69 3.94 11.94 -17.29
CA PRO A 69 5.26 11.42 -17.64
C PRO A 69 5.43 9.96 -17.27
N ILE A 70 5.92 9.15 -18.20
CA ILE A 70 6.24 7.73 -17.97
C ILE A 70 7.51 7.66 -17.12
N GLU A 71 7.38 7.08 -15.93
CA GLU A 71 8.50 6.92 -15.01
C GLU A 71 9.40 5.72 -15.36
N ALA A 72 10.69 5.87 -15.08
CA ALA A 72 11.65 4.78 -15.11
C ALA A 72 11.30 3.69 -14.10
N TRP A 73 11.65 2.44 -14.41
CA TRP A 73 11.64 1.35 -13.43
C TRP A 73 12.47 1.70 -12.18
N ASP A 74 11.91 1.45 -10.99
CA ASP A 74 12.58 1.66 -9.70
C ASP A 74 13.10 0.32 -9.14
N PRO A 75 14.40 -0.01 -9.37
CA PRO A 75 15.00 -1.23 -8.83
C PRO A 75 15.19 -1.17 -7.31
N GLN A 76 15.30 0.02 -6.72
CA GLN A 76 15.50 0.16 -5.28
C GLN A 76 14.22 -0.20 -4.53
N ARG A 77 13.05 0.21 -5.06
CA ARG A 77 11.74 -0.23 -4.54
C ARG A 77 11.59 -1.74 -4.60
N ALA A 78 11.93 -2.35 -5.74
CA ALA A 78 11.88 -3.80 -5.90
C ALA A 78 12.79 -4.50 -4.86
N ALA A 79 14.00 -3.99 -4.64
CA ALA A 79 14.93 -4.51 -3.64
C ALA A 79 14.40 -4.37 -2.21
N ARG A 80 13.84 -3.21 -1.84
CA ARG A 80 13.26 -2.97 -0.50
C ARG A 80 12.11 -3.93 -0.21
N LEU A 81 11.20 -4.13 -1.16
CA LEU A 81 10.06 -5.03 -0.99
C LEU A 81 10.48 -6.50 -0.97
N ALA A 82 11.44 -6.89 -1.80
CA ALA A 82 12.04 -8.22 -1.76
C ALA A 82 12.69 -8.50 -0.39
N PHE A 83 13.46 -7.54 0.13
CA PHE A 83 14.08 -7.62 1.44
C PHE A 83 13.04 -7.72 2.56
N TYR A 84 12.03 -6.85 2.56
CA TYR A 84 10.93 -6.88 3.52
C TYR A 84 10.23 -8.25 3.50
N GLY A 85 9.86 -8.75 2.32
CA GLY A 85 9.19 -10.05 2.17
C GLY A 85 10.02 -11.20 2.72
N GLY A 86 11.27 -11.30 2.26
CA GLY A 86 12.15 -12.41 2.57
C GLY A 86 12.68 -12.43 4.00
N PHE A 87 13.09 -11.28 4.52
CA PHE A 87 13.89 -11.21 5.76
C PHE A 87 13.12 -10.65 6.96
N ILE A 88 12.01 -9.95 6.73
CA ILE A 88 11.19 -9.38 7.81
C ILE A 88 9.87 -10.15 7.90
N PHE A 89 9.06 -10.09 6.85
CA PHE A 89 7.71 -10.66 6.85
C PHE A 89 7.73 -12.18 6.98
N ALA A 90 8.50 -12.91 6.17
CA ALA A 90 8.47 -14.37 6.17
C ALA A 90 8.91 -15.01 7.51
N PRO A 91 9.98 -14.56 8.20
CA PRO A 91 10.31 -15.05 9.53
C PRO A 91 9.25 -14.73 10.58
N LEU A 92 8.71 -13.50 10.59
CA LEU A 92 7.65 -13.12 11.51
C LEU A 92 6.39 -13.96 11.29
N ALA A 93 5.96 -14.11 10.03
CA ALA A 93 4.82 -14.94 9.67
C ALA A 93 5.04 -16.42 9.99
N HIS A 94 6.26 -16.95 9.81
CA HIS A 94 6.59 -18.32 10.19
C HIS A 94 6.35 -18.57 11.68
N ASN A 95 6.86 -17.68 12.53
CA ASN A 95 6.70 -17.79 13.98
C ASN A 95 5.24 -17.54 14.41
N TRP A 96 4.56 -16.58 13.78
CA TRP A 96 3.15 -16.29 14.03
C TRP A 96 2.24 -17.48 13.76
N LEU A 97 2.44 -18.17 12.64
CA LEU A 97 1.68 -19.38 12.31
C LEU A 97 1.88 -20.46 13.38
N GLY A 98 3.12 -20.67 13.86
CA GLY A 98 3.41 -21.58 14.96
C GLY A 98 2.74 -21.18 16.28
N PHE A 99 2.58 -19.88 16.54
CA PHE A 99 1.83 -19.37 17.69
C PHE A 99 0.32 -19.66 17.56
N ILE A 100 -0.29 -19.32 16.41
CA ILE A 100 -1.71 -19.54 16.13
C ILE A 100 -2.09 -21.02 16.22
N GLU A 101 -1.21 -21.93 15.80
CA GLU A 101 -1.44 -23.38 15.86
C GLU A 101 -1.56 -23.92 17.29
N LYS A 102 -1.01 -23.23 18.29
CA LYS A 102 -1.13 -23.60 19.71
C LYS A 102 -2.55 -23.37 20.26
N ILE A 103 -3.32 -22.46 19.64
CA ILE A 103 -4.71 -22.22 20.01
C ILE A 103 -5.53 -23.45 19.58
N LYS A 104 -5.99 -24.25 20.54
CA LYS A 104 -6.78 -25.46 20.32
C LYS A 104 -7.87 -25.56 21.37
N TYR A 105 -9.11 -25.74 20.92
CA TYR A 105 -10.27 -26.02 21.75
C TYR A 105 -10.92 -27.34 21.33
N PRO A 106 -11.71 -27.98 22.20
CA PRO A 106 -12.48 -29.18 21.84
C PRO A 106 -13.41 -28.97 20.62
N SER A 107 -14.00 -27.77 20.48
CA SER A 107 -14.78 -27.41 19.30
C SER A 107 -13.88 -26.93 18.17
N LYS A 108 -14.00 -27.59 17.00
CA LYS A 108 -13.30 -27.20 15.77
C LYS A 108 -13.72 -25.82 15.29
N ILE A 109 -15.01 -25.49 15.38
CA ILE A 109 -15.56 -24.18 15.01
C ILE A 109 -15.00 -23.10 15.92
N ARG A 110 -14.98 -23.34 17.25
CA ARG A 110 -14.42 -22.40 18.21
C ARG A 110 -12.93 -22.17 17.96
N THR A 111 -12.17 -23.24 17.72
CA THR A 111 -10.74 -23.14 17.37
C THR A 111 -10.53 -22.28 16.13
N LEU A 112 -11.29 -22.53 15.07
CA LEU A 112 -11.19 -21.75 13.84
C LEU A 112 -11.54 -20.27 14.05
N ALA A 113 -12.67 -20.01 14.71
CA ALA A 113 -13.15 -18.65 14.97
C ALA A 113 -12.13 -17.85 15.81
N THR A 114 -11.58 -18.46 16.88
CA THR A 114 -10.57 -17.78 17.71
C THR A 114 -9.29 -17.53 16.93
N ARG A 115 -8.80 -18.51 16.14
CA ARG A 115 -7.60 -18.31 15.32
C ARG A 115 -7.79 -17.18 14.32
N LEU A 116 -8.94 -17.13 13.65
CA LEU A 116 -9.26 -16.07 12.70
C LEU A 116 -9.36 -14.71 13.40
N ALA A 117 -10.02 -14.63 14.56
CA ALA A 117 -10.12 -13.39 15.32
C ALA A 117 -8.73 -12.89 15.76
N VAL A 118 -7.90 -13.76 16.33
CA VAL A 118 -6.53 -13.41 16.74
C VAL A 118 -5.69 -12.96 15.54
N ASP A 119 -5.83 -13.62 14.40
CA ASP A 119 -5.12 -13.23 13.17
C ASP A 119 -5.58 -11.85 12.65
N GLN A 120 -6.88 -11.59 12.62
CA GLN A 120 -7.38 -10.31 12.11
C GLN A 120 -7.11 -9.15 13.07
N PHE A 121 -7.29 -9.34 14.37
CA PHE A 121 -7.25 -8.25 15.35
C PHE A 121 -5.90 -8.05 16.05
N LEU A 122 -4.99 -9.02 16.02
CA LEU A 122 -3.63 -8.84 16.54
C LEU A 122 -2.60 -8.79 15.41
N TRP A 123 -2.63 -9.76 14.49
CA TRP A 123 -1.65 -9.83 13.43
C TRP A 123 -1.90 -8.84 12.30
N GLY A 124 -3.15 -8.66 11.87
CA GLY A 124 -3.55 -7.65 10.90
C GLY A 124 -3.00 -6.25 11.21
N PRO A 125 -3.30 -5.63 12.37
CA PRO A 125 -2.78 -4.31 12.69
C PRO A 125 -1.25 -4.31 12.85
N PHE A 126 -0.68 -5.34 13.48
CA PHE A 126 0.78 -5.45 13.65
C PHE A 126 1.51 -5.45 12.31
N ILE A 127 1.05 -6.26 11.35
CA ILE A 127 1.74 -6.43 10.08
C ILE A 127 1.57 -5.23 9.16
N VAL A 128 0.42 -4.53 9.24
CA VAL A 128 0.22 -3.26 8.54
C VAL A 128 1.19 -2.21 9.08
N CYS A 129 1.27 -2.03 10.40
CA CYS A 129 2.26 -1.13 11.01
C CYS A 129 3.69 -1.49 10.60
N MET A 130 4.04 -2.78 10.64
CA MET A 130 5.38 -3.24 10.24
C MET A 130 5.68 -2.99 8.78
N PHE A 131 4.72 -3.19 7.86
CA PHE A 131 4.93 -2.92 6.44
C PHE A 131 5.28 -1.46 6.20
N TRP A 132 4.44 -0.54 6.68
CA TRP A 132 4.61 0.89 6.44
C TRP A 132 5.82 1.45 7.21
N GLY A 133 6.04 0.99 8.44
CA GLY A 133 7.18 1.38 9.26
C GLY A 133 8.51 0.94 8.66
N CYS A 134 8.65 -0.34 8.30
CA CYS A 134 9.87 -0.86 7.70
C CYS A 134 10.15 -0.21 6.34
N ASN A 135 9.13 -0.07 5.48
CA ASN A 135 9.34 0.58 4.18
C ASN A 135 9.71 2.06 4.33
N GLY A 136 9.11 2.78 5.28
CA GLY A 136 9.51 4.16 5.56
C GLY A 136 10.97 4.27 5.99
N ILE A 137 11.45 3.38 6.88
CA ILE A 137 12.84 3.35 7.31
C ILE A 137 13.78 2.98 6.15
N LEU A 138 13.43 1.97 5.34
CA LEU A 138 14.23 1.53 4.20
C LEU A 138 14.27 2.56 3.06
N GLU A 139 13.28 3.45 2.98
CA GLU A 139 13.27 4.61 2.08
C GLU A 139 14.14 5.77 2.61
N GLY A 140 14.71 5.67 3.81
CA GLY A 140 15.56 6.72 4.39
C GLY A 140 14.81 7.88 5.03
N LYS A 141 13.51 7.71 5.32
CA LYS A 141 12.70 8.76 5.96
C LYS A 141 13.06 8.96 7.42
N SER A 142 12.87 10.18 7.91
CA SER A 142 13.00 10.51 9.33
C SER A 142 11.87 9.86 10.15
N ILE A 143 12.11 9.67 11.46
CA ILE A 143 11.12 9.05 12.35
C ILE A 143 9.75 9.76 12.32
N PRO A 144 9.66 11.11 12.31
CA PRO A 144 8.37 11.79 12.16
C PRO A 144 7.65 11.46 10.84
N GLU A 145 8.38 11.41 9.72
CA GLU A 145 7.81 11.07 8.42
C GLU A 145 7.35 9.61 8.34
N VAL A 146 8.09 8.69 8.98
CA VAL A 146 7.67 7.28 9.10
C VAL A 146 6.38 7.18 9.91
N LYS A 147 6.27 7.91 11.02
CA LYS A 147 5.05 7.96 11.84
C LYS A 147 3.87 8.47 11.03
N GLN A 148 4.02 9.59 10.33
CA GLN A 148 2.98 10.16 9.47
C GLN A 148 2.56 9.19 8.36
N LYS A 149 3.52 8.49 7.75
CA LYS A 149 3.26 7.47 6.73
C LYS A 149 2.43 6.30 7.28
N VAL A 150 2.75 5.83 8.49
CA VAL A 150 1.96 4.78 9.16
C VAL A 150 0.56 5.30 9.48
N GLU A 151 0.42 6.48 10.07
CA GLU A 151 -0.88 7.06 10.45
C GLU A 151 -1.80 7.23 9.25
N MET A 152 -1.27 7.74 8.13
CA MET A 152 -2.02 7.92 6.89
C MET A 152 -2.49 6.58 6.29
N ALA A 153 -1.64 5.56 6.33
CA ALA A 153 -1.91 4.30 5.63
C ALA A 153 -2.63 3.27 6.51
N PHE A 154 -2.50 3.34 7.83
CA PHE A 154 -2.89 2.27 8.75
C PHE A 154 -4.36 1.89 8.63
N LEU A 155 -5.26 2.82 8.93
CA LEU A 155 -6.70 2.55 8.95
C LEU A 155 -7.24 2.12 7.57
N PRO A 156 -6.98 2.83 6.46
CA PRO A 156 -7.52 2.44 5.15
C PRO A 156 -6.96 1.10 4.67
N VAL A 157 -5.69 0.80 4.92
CA VAL A 157 -5.08 -0.48 4.54
C VAL A 157 -5.58 -1.61 5.42
N TYR A 158 -5.69 -1.38 6.73
CA TYR A 158 -6.20 -2.38 7.66
C TYR A 158 -7.64 -2.78 7.32
N MET A 159 -8.53 -1.83 7.08
CA MET A 159 -9.91 -2.12 6.70
C MET A 159 -9.99 -2.92 5.39
N ARG A 160 -9.20 -2.54 4.37
CA ARG A 160 -9.11 -3.30 3.13
C ARG A 160 -8.55 -4.70 3.34
N SER A 161 -7.58 -4.86 4.23
CA SER A 161 -7.01 -6.17 4.57
C SER A 161 -8.07 -7.09 5.16
N MET A 162 -8.96 -6.59 6.02
CA MET A 162 -10.07 -7.37 6.57
C MET A 162 -11.05 -7.78 5.46
N CYS A 163 -11.37 -6.87 4.54
CA CYS A 163 -12.24 -7.14 3.39
C CYS A 163 -11.65 -8.17 2.40
N VAL A 164 -10.32 -8.28 2.31
CA VAL A 164 -9.65 -9.24 1.41
C VAL A 164 -9.45 -10.57 2.13
N PHE A 165 -8.79 -10.56 3.28
CA PHE A 165 -8.35 -11.78 3.96
C PHE A 165 -9.45 -12.43 4.79
N GLY A 166 -10.43 -11.68 5.30
CA GLY A 166 -11.59 -12.24 6.01
C GLY A 166 -12.41 -13.19 5.12
N PRO A 167 -12.93 -12.72 3.97
CA PRO A 167 -13.63 -13.58 3.01
C PRO A 167 -12.74 -14.67 2.43
N THR A 168 -11.47 -14.38 2.13
CA THR A 168 -10.52 -15.38 1.64
C THR A 168 -10.35 -16.52 2.63
N ALA A 169 -10.22 -16.21 3.93
CA ALA A 169 -10.15 -17.23 4.98
C ALA A 169 -11.43 -18.06 5.02
N ALA A 170 -12.61 -17.42 5.01
CA ALA A 170 -13.89 -18.13 4.99
C ALA A 170 -14.00 -19.11 3.81
N ILE A 171 -13.71 -18.66 2.58
CA ILE A 171 -13.72 -19.49 1.36
C ILE A 171 -12.70 -20.63 1.47
N ASN A 172 -11.49 -20.35 1.95
CA ASN A 172 -10.46 -21.36 2.09
C ASN A 172 -10.89 -22.50 3.03
N PHE A 173 -11.64 -22.19 4.09
CA PHE A 173 -12.08 -23.20 5.05
C PHE A 173 -13.36 -23.94 4.65
N THR A 174 -14.22 -23.34 3.83
CA THR A 174 -15.51 -23.93 3.44
C THR A 174 -15.47 -24.66 2.09
N LEU A 175 -14.88 -24.04 1.06
CA LEU A 175 -15.00 -24.51 -0.33
C LEU A 175 -13.71 -25.15 -0.86
N ILE A 176 -12.55 -24.72 -0.38
CA ILE A 176 -11.26 -25.14 -0.95
C ILE A 176 -10.73 -26.41 -0.27
N PRO A 177 -10.45 -27.49 -1.04
CA PRO A 177 -9.81 -28.69 -0.50
C PRO A 177 -8.48 -28.38 0.18
N PRO A 178 -8.12 -29.06 1.29
CA PRO A 178 -6.92 -28.75 2.07
C PRO A 178 -5.63 -28.62 1.24
N GLN A 179 -5.46 -29.45 0.21
CA GLN A 179 -4.29 -29.41 -0.68
C GLN A 179 -4.16 -28.14 -1.53
N HIS A 180 -5.25 -27.39 -1.77
CA HIS A 180 -5.26 -26.20 -2.62
C HIS A 180 -5.28 -24.87 -1.84
N ARG A 181 -5.53 -24.91 -0.53
CA ARG A 181 -5.67 -23.71 0.31
C ARG A 181 -4.43 -22.82 0.28
N LEU A 182 -3.25 -23.44 0.29
CA LEU A 182 -1.99 -22.72 0.18
C LEU A 182 -1.90 -21.96 -1.15
N THR A 183 -2.23 -22.61 -2.26
CA THR A 183 -2.17 -22.00 -3.59
C THR A 183 -3.10 -20.79 -3.70
N VAL A 184 -4.35 -20.92 -3.23
CA VAL A 184 -5.31 -19.80 -3.22
C VAL A 184 -4.78 -18.64 -2.38
N ALA A 185 -4.23 -18.92 -1.19
CA ALA A 185 -3.66 -17.90 -0.32
C ALA A 185 -2.48 -17.17 -0.98
N GLN A 186 -1.61 -17.87 -1.72
CA GLN A 186 -0.50 -17.24 -2.44
C GLN A 186 -0.97 -16.38 -3.61
N ILE A 187 -2.03 -16.76 -4.32
CA ILE A 187 -2.61 -15.95 -5.41
C ILE A 187 -3.20 -14.65 -4.86
N VAL A 188 -4.01 -14.73 -3.81
CA VAL A 188 -4.55 -13.55 -3.13
C VAL A 188 -3.41 -12.69 -2.55
N GLY A 189 -2.41 -13.34 -1.96
CA GLY A 189 -1.21 -12.68 -1.44
C GLY A 189 -0.42 -11.93 -2.52
N LEU A 190 -0.32 -12.48 -3.74
CA LEU A 190 0.33 -11.78 -4.85
C LEU A 190 -0.41 -10.49 -5.19
N GLY A 191 -1.74 -10.54 -5.34
CA GLY A 191 -2.55 -9.35 -5.57
C GLY A 191 -2.44 -8.32 -4.44
N TRP A 192 -2.39 -8.78 -3.19
CA TRP A 192 -2.18 -7.91 -2.03
C TRP A 192 -0.80 -7.25 -2.04
N ASN A 193 0.26 -7.99 -2.39
CA ASN A 193 1.61 -7.44 -2.49
C ASN A 193 1.72 -6.39 -3.60
N THR A 194 1.09 -6.64 -4.76
CA THR A 194 0.96 -5.66 -5.85
C THR A 194 0.26 -4.40 -5.36
N TYR A 195 -0.87 -4.56 -4.67
CA TYR A 195 -1.65 -3.45 -4.13
C TYR A 195 -0.85 -2.63 -3.10
N LEU A 196 -0.19 -3.30 -2.16
CA LEU A 196 0.65 -2.64 -1.15
C LEU A 196 1.81 -1.90 -1.79
N SER A 197 2.47 -2.50 -2.79
CA SER A 197 3.55 -1.85 -3.51
C SER A 197 3.07 -0.56 -4.19
N TYR A 198 2.00 -0.65 -4.98
CA TYR A 198 1.39 0.50 -5.66
C TYR A 198 0.98 1.60 -4.67
N LEU A 199 0.27 1.23 -3.59
CA LEU A 199 -0.17 2.21 -2.61
C LEU A 199 1.01 2.86 -1.87
N ASN A 200 2.08 2.09 -1.61
CA ASN A 200 3.28 2.63 -0.99
C ASN A 200 3.91 3.73 -1.84
N HIS A 201 3.95 3.54 -3.16
CA HIS A 201 4.40 4.54 -4.12
C HIS A 201 3.49 5.77 -4.14
N VAL A 202 2.17 5.58 -4.25
CA VAL A 202 1.20 6.69 -4.25
C VAL A 202 1.29 7.53 -2.97
N ASN A 203 1.40 6.88 -1.80
CA ASN A 203 1.54 7.59 -0.53
C ASN A 203 2.87 8.35 -0.45
N ASN A 204 3.95 7.83 -1.04
CA ASN A 204 5.23 8.55 -1.09
C ASN A 204 5.14 9.83 -1.92
N LYS A 205 4.49 9.78 -3.10
CA LYS A 205 4.26 10.97 -3.93
C LYS A 205 3.44 12.02 -3.18
N ARG A 206 2.32 11.63 -2.58
CA ARG A 206 1.45 12.54 -1.82
C ARG A 206 2.17 13.20 -0.64
N MET A 207 3.01 12.45 0.07
CA MET A 207 3.84 12.99 1.13
C MET A 207 4.86 14.02 0.61
N ALA A 208 5.51 13.73 -0.52
CA ALA A 208 6.47 14.64 -1.13
C ALA A 208 5.81 15.95 -1.59
N GLU A 209 4.64 15.86 -2.24
CA GLU A 209 3.83 17.02 -2.66
C GLU A 209 3.39 17.87 -1.46
N ALA A 210 2.89 17.22 -0.39
CA ALA A 210 2.50 17.92 0.83
C ALA A 210 3.68 18.64 1.51
N ASN A 211 4.84 17.99 1.57
CA ASN A 211 6.06 18.60 2.13
C ASN A 211 6.55 19.78 1.28
N ALA A 212 6.48 19.68 -0.05
CA ALA A 212 6.82 20.79 -0.94
C ALA A 212 5.87 21.98 -0.76
N ALA A 213 4.56 21.73 -0.68
CA ALA A 213 3.56 22.76 -0.41
C ALA A 213 3.78 23.44 0.94
N LEU A 214 4.05 22.68 2.00
CA LEU A 214 4.34 23.22 3.33
C LEU A 214 5.60 24.10 3.32
N THR A 215 6.66 23.64 2.64
CA THR A 215 7.91 24.42 2.50
C THR A 215 7.65 25.76 1.80
N SER A 216 6.84 25.75 0.74
CA SER A 216 6.48 26.97 0.02
C SER A 216 5.65 27.94 0.87
N ALA A 217 4.70 27.44 1.66
CA ALA A 217 3.91 28.25 2.57
C ALA A 217 4.78 28.86 3.67
N GLN A 218 5.70 28.09 4.26
CA GLN A 218 6.64 28.58 5.26
C GLN A 218 7.59 29.65 4.69
N ALA A 219 8.03 29.50 3.43
CA ALA A 219 8.86 30.50 2.78
C ALA A 219 8.10 31.82 2.53
N LEU A 220 6.81 31.75 2.16
CA LEU A 220 5.95 32.92 2.02
C LEU A 220 5.74 33.63 3.36
N GLU A 221 5.42 32.88 4.43
CA GLU A 221 5.27 33.44 5.78
C GLU A 221 6.57 34.08 6.31
N ALA A 222 7.72 33.46 6.04
CA ALA A 222 9.02 34.02 6.42
C ALA A 222 9.34 35.30 5.64
N GLY A 223 9.01 35.34 4.34
CA GLY A 223 9.13 36.54 3.52
C GLY A 223 8.21 37.67 3.97
N GLU A 224 6.97 37.35 4.34
CA GLU A 224 6.01 38.31 4.90
C GLU A 224 6.50 38.88 6.24
N LYS A 225 6.99 38.02 7.15
CA LYS A 225 7.60 38.46 8.42
C LYS A 225 8.88 39.28 8.23
N ALA A 226 9.67 38.98 7.21
CA ALA A 226 10.87 39.74 6.87
C ALA A 226 10.57 41.10 6.22
N LEU A 227 9.39 41.27 5.59
CA LEU A 227 8.91 42.54 5.05
C LEU A 227 8.20 43.41 6.11
N ALA A 228 7.71 42.80 7.18
CA ALA A 228 6.97 43.46 8.27
C ALA A 228 7.74 43.92 9.54
N PRO A 229 9.09 43.93 9.65
CA PRO A 229 9.74 44.24 10.92
C PRO A 229 9.69 45.72 11.34
N ASP A 230 9.44 46.66 10.40
CA ASP A 230 9.45 48.11 10.63
C ASP A 230 8.14 48.84 10.23
N LEU A 231 7.01 48.12 10.10
CA LEU A 231 5.74 48.81 9.90
C LEU A 231 5.41 49.63 11.17
N PRO A 232 5.33 50.98 11.10
CA PRO A 232 4.92 51.78 12.24
C PRO A 232 3.56 51.27 12.70
N ALA A 233 3.34 51.19 14.02
CA ALA A 233 2.06 50.77 14.58
C ALA A 233 0.93 51.57 13.91
N LEU A 234 0.19 50.90 13.02
CA LEU A 234 -0.93 51.49 12.32
C LEU A 234 -1.85 52.08 13.37
N SER A 235 -2.21 53.35 13.21
CA SER A 235 -3.15 53.99 14.10
C SER A 235 -4.46 53.19 14.09
N SER A 236 -5.20 53.18 15.20
CA SER A 236 -6.46 52.44 15.31
C SER A 236 -7.44 52.77 14.18
N ALA A 237 -7.37 54.00 13.63
CA ALA A 237 -8.15 54.42 12.48
C ALA A 237 -7.75 53.73 11.15
N GLU A 238 -6.45 53.48 10.94
CA GLU A 238 -5.97 52.80 9.72
C GLU A 238 -6.26 51.30 9.76
N VAL A 239 -6.21 50.69 10.95
CA VAL A 239 -6.62 49.30 11.17
C VAL A 239 -8.12 49.14 10.93
N GLU A 240 -8.94 50.04 11.49
CA GLU A 240 -10.40 50.01 11.30
C GLU A 240 -10.79 50.24 9.83
N ALA A 241 -10.09 51.12 9.11
CA ALA A 241 -10.28 51.35 7.69
C ALA A 241 -9.90 50.11 6.85
N ALA A 242 -8.80 49.42 7.19
CA ALA A 242 -8.37 48.20 6.51
C ALA A 242 -9.34 47.03 6.75
N GLU A 243 -9.82 46.84 7.98
CA GLU A 243 -10.83 45.83 8.32
C GLU A 243 -12.16 46.10 7.63
N ALA A 244 -12.59 47.38 7.55
CA ALA A 244 -13.78 47.78 6.82
C ALA A 244 -13.65 47.48 5.31
N ALA A 245 -12.49 47.77 4.71
CA ALA A 245 -12.23 47.49 3.30
C ALA A 245 -12.23 45.98 3.00
N ILE A 246 -11.63 45.15 3.86
CA ILE A 246 -11.66 43.68 3.73
C ILE A 246 -13.09 43.14 3.90
N GLY A 247 -13.88 43.72 4.81
CA GLY A 247 -15.29 43.39 5.00
C GLY A 247 -16.15 43.69 3.76
N GLU A 248 -15.94 44.85 3.14
CA GLU A 248 -16.59 45.27 1.89
C GLU A 248 -16.26 44.31 0.74
N LEU A 249 -14.99 43.91 0.62
CA LEU A 249 -14.53 42.95 -0.38
C LEU A 249 -15.14 41.55 -0.17
N ARG A 250 -15.26 41.09 1.08
CA ARG A 250 -15.95 39.83 1.42
C ARG A 250 -17.42 39.88 1.01
N LYS A 251 -18.13 40.97 1.33
CA LYS A 251 -19.54 41.16 0.92
C LYS A 251 -19.70 41.19 -0.60
N ARG A 252 -18.80 41.86 -1.33
CA ARG A 252 -18.77 41.83 -2.81
C ARG A 252 -18.53 40.43 -3.35
N ARG A 253 -17.58 39.68 -2.78
CA ARG A 253 -17.31 38.29 -3.17
C ARG A 253 -18.51 37.38 -2.92
N GLU A 254 -19.21 37.54 -1.80
CA GLU A 254 -20.42 36.76 -1.51
C GLU A 254 -21.58 37.12 -2.42
N LYS A 255 -21.70 38.41 -2.79
CA LYS A 255 -22.68 38.86 -3.79
C LYS A 255 -22.40 38.27 -5.17
N ILE A 256 -21.15 38.30 -5.64
CA ILE A 256 -20.73 37.65 -6.89
C ILE A 256 -20.97 36.14 -6.83
N ARG A 257 -20.62 35.48 -5.71
CA ARG A 257 -20.88 34.05 -5.51
C ARG A 257 -22.37 33.70 -5.47
N GLY A 258 -23.22 34.62 -4.99
CA GLY A 258 -24.67 34.49 -5.01
C GLY A 258 -25.28 34.73 -6.39
N GLU A 259 -24.69 35.61 -7.19
CA GLU A 259 -25.06 35.87 -8.58
C GLU A 259 -24.57 34.75 -9.53
N GLU A 260 -23.45 34.08 -9.21
CA GLU A 260 -22.92 32.89 -9.91
C GLU A 260 -23.50 31.55 -9.39
N GLY A 261 -24.54 31.59 -8.55
CA GLY A 261 -25.16 30.42 -7.94
C GLY A 261 -26.02 29.59 -8.91
N GLY A 262 -25.40 28.89 -9.86
CA GLY A 262 -26.10 28.00 -10.79
C GLY A 262 -25.18 27.06 -11.56
N GLY A 263 -24.27 26.35 -10.89
CA GLY A 263 -23.32 25.47 -11.59
C GLY A 263 -22.67 24.38 -10.75
N ALA A 264 -23.35 23.85 -9.74
CA ALA A 264 -22.95 22.60 -9.10
C ALA A 264 -23.44 21.42 -9.96
N THR A 265 -22.67 21.03 -10.99
CA THR A 265 -22.50 19.65 -11.51
C THR A 265 -21.78 19.72 -12.87
N GLY A 266 -20.52 19.26 -12.89
CA GLY A 266 -19.71 19.16 -14.10
C GLY A 266 -18.78 17.95 -14.06
N ALA A 267 -19.24 16.84 -13.47
CA ALA A 267 -18.70 15.52 -13.76
C ALA A 267 -19.51 14.95 -14.94
N GLY A 268 -18.87 14.73 -16.08
CA GLY A 268 -19.55 14.22 -17.28
C GLY A 268 -18.59 14.00 -18.46
N THR A 269 -17.96 12.83 -18.47
CA THR A 269 -17.74 11.96 -19.64
C THR A 269 -17.40 12.62 -20.99
N ARG A 270 -16.14 12.50 -21.43
CA ARG A 270 -15.82 12.48 -22.86
C ARG A 270 -15.44 11.05 -23.27
N MET A 271 -16.46 10.28 -23.66
CA MET A 271 -16.29 9.20 -24.63
C MET A 271 -16.31 9.84 -26.02
N GLY A 272 -15.23 9.65 -26.79
CA GLY A 272 -15.19 10.00 -28.21
C GLY A 272 -15.21 8.71 -29.03
N VAL A 273 -16.37 8.39 -29.62
CA VAL A 273 -16.49 7.53 -30.79
C VAL A 273 -17.03 8.41 -31.90
N ALA A 274 -16.18 8.68 -32.90
CA ALA A 274 -16.47 8.82 -34.32
C ALA A 274 -15.16 9.12 -35.04
#